data_AF-A0AAV3SLB0-F1
#
_entry.id   AF-A0AAV3SLB0-F1
#
_cell.length_a   1.000
_cell.length_b   1.000
_cell.length_c   1.000
_cell.angle_alpha   90.00
_cell.angle_beta   90.00
_cell.angle_gamma   90.00
#
_symmetry.space_group_name_H-M   'P 1'
#
loop_
_entity.id
_entity.type
_entity.pdbx_description
1 polymer ?
#
loop_
_entity_poly.entity_id
_entity_poly.type
_entity_poly.pdbx_seq_one_letter_code
_entity_poly.pdbx_strand_id
1 'polypeptide(L)'
;MCAQLARRYAGELQTLAADKGYDSQWLRETLRDHGIRPLIKHCVHAPYDHAHNARIDDDLCGQRSMTETVNSSVKRSYGSAVRAREWYRESREVVLMCLVYNIKRLVKP
;
A
#
# COMPACT_ATOMS: atom_id res chain seq x y z
N MET A 1 6.18 -7.58 2.12
CA MET A 1 5.55 -6.96 0.93
C MET A 1 6.09 -5.56 0.61
N CYS A 2 5.84 -4.52 1.44
CA CYS A 2 6.20 -3.13 1.11
C CYS A 2 7.69 -2.92 0.79
N ALA A 3 8.61 -3.51 1.56
CA ALA A 3 10.05 -3.43 1.30
C ALA A 3 10.46 -4.11 -0.02
N GLN A 4 9.80 -5.20 -0.41
CA GLN A 4 10.10 -5.89 -1.68
C GLN A 4 9.54 -5.11 -2.88
N LEU A 5 8.40 -4.43 -2.72
CA LEU A 5 7.87 -3.50 -3.72
C LEU A 5 8.81 -2.29 -3.89
N ALA A 6 9.29 -1.72 -2.78
CA ALA A 6 10.26 -0.63 -2.78
C ALA A 6 11.54 -1.01 -3.55
N ARG A 7 12.08 -2.21 -3.31
CA ARG A 7 13.25 -2.72 -4.04
C ARG A 7 12.97 -2.95 -5.53
N ARG A 8 11.78 -3.45 -5.86
CA ARG A 8 11.39 -3.75 -7.25
C ARG A 8 11.21 -2.50 -8.10
N TYR A 9 10.67 -1.44 -7.51
CA TYR A 9 10.34 -0.18 -8.20
C TYR A 9 11.24 0.98 -7.74
N ALA A 10 12.45 0.68 -7.26
CA ALA A 10 13.39 1.68 -6.80
C ALA A 10 13.74 2.64 -7.96
N GLY A 11 13.57 3.95 -7.74
CA GLY A 11 13.77 4.99 -8.76
C GLY A 11 12.53 5.37 -9.57
N GLU A 12 11.53 4.48 -9.70
CA GLU A 12 10.24 4.80 -10.32
C GLU A 12 9.19 5.24 -9.29
N LEU A 13 9.22 4.62 -8.11
CA LEU A 13 8.30 4.93 -7.03
C LEU A 13 8.81 6.13 -6.24
N GLN A 14 8.08 7.26 -6.29
CA GLN A 14 8.47 8.45 -5.53
C GLN A 14 7.92 8.45 -4.11
N THR A 15 6.74 7.85 -3.92
CA THR A 15 6.00 7.90 -2.66
C THR A 15 5.29 6.57 -2.43
N LEU A 16 5.31 6.08 -1.20
CA LEU A 16 4.59 4.86 -0.79
C LEU A 16 3.64 5.19 0.36
N ALA A 17 2.34 5.11 0.11
CA ALA A 17 1.31 5.17 1.13
C ALA A 17 0.98 3.77 1.64
N ALA A 18 0.92 3.59 2.96
CA ALA A 18 0.52 2.33 3.57
C ALA A 18 -0.28 2.55 4.86
N ASP A 19 -0.99 1.49 5.26
CA ASP A 19 -1.77 1.46 6.50
C ASP A 19 -0.89 1.70 7.73
N LYS A 20 -1.47 2.29 8.78
CA LYS A 20 -0.81 2.57 10.07
C LYS A 20 -0.19 1.31 10.70
N GLY A 21 -0.75 0.12 10.48
CA GLY A 21 -0.21 -1.16 10.91
C GLY A 21 1.10 -1.56 10.22
N TYR A 22 1.52 -0.87 9.16
CA TYR A 22 2.86 -1.00 8.57
C TYR A 22 3.87 -0.02 9.18
N ASP A 23 3.48 0.76 10.19
CA ASP A 23 4.38 1.66 10.89
C ASP A 23 5.49 0.88 11.61
N SER A 24 6.66 0.86 10.99
CA SER A 24 7.85 0.22 11.51
C SER A 24 9.08 0.99 11.06
N GLN A 25 10.01 1.23 11.98
CA GLN A 25 11.19 2.05 11.69
C GLN A 25 12.04 1.44 10.57
N TRP A 26 12.29 0.13 10.62
CA TRP A 26 13.06 -0.59 9.59
C TRP A 26 12.47 -0.41 8.17
N LEU A 27 11.14 -0.38 8.04
CA LEU A 27 10.48 -0.20 6.75
C LEU A 27 10.66 1.23 6.25
N ARG A 28 10.55 2.22 7.15
CA ARG A 28 10.75 3.65 6.80
C ARG A 28 12.18 3.93 6.38
N GLU A 29 13.15 3.35 7.08
CA GLU A 29 14.58 3.43 6.71
C GLU A 29 14.81 2.82 5.33
N THR A 30 14.32 1.59 5.11
CA THR A 30 14.41 0.93 3.80
C THR A 30 13.80 1.78 2.68
N LEU A 31 12.65 2.41 2.92
CA LEU A 31 12.00 3.28 1.93
C LEU A 31 12.85 4.52 1.63
N ARG A 32 13.41 5.15 2.67
CA ARG A 32 14.27 6.33 2.52
C ARG A 32 15.59 6.02 1.82
N ASP A 33 16.20 4.86 2.09
CA ASP A 33 17.41 4.40 1.40
C ASP A 33 17.19 4.23 -0.10
N HIS A 34 15.97 3.85 -0.50
CA HIS A 34 15.55 3.77 -1.90
C HIS A 34 15.03 5.10 -2.47
N GLY A 35 15.12 6.21 -1.72
CA GLY A 35 14.63 7.53 -2.15
C GLY A 35 13.10 7.67 -2.18
N ILE A 36 12.37 6.73 -1.58
CA ILE A 36 10.91 6.69 -1.59
C ILE A 36 10.37 7.39 -0.35
N ARG A 37 9.49 8.39 -0.52
CA ARG A 37 8.86 9.07 0.62
C ARG A 37 7.79 8.18 1.27
N PRO A 38 7.92 7.81 2.56
CA PRO A 38 6.89 7.03 3.25
C PRO A 38 5.73 7.93 3.71
N LEU A 39 4.52 7.69 3.17
CA LEU A 39 3.26 8.25 3.66
C LEU A 39 2.54 7.21 4.53
N ILE A 40 3.13 6.91 5.67
CA ILE A 40 2.59 5.98 6.67
C ILE A 40 2.35 6.80 7.94
N LYS A 41 1.14 6.77 8.50
CA LYS A 41 0.87 7.45 9.79
C LYS A 41 1.61 6.71 10.91
N HIS A 42 2.25 7.46 11.81
CA HIS A 42 2.90 6.94 13.01
C HIS A 42 1.86 6.37 13.97
N CYS A 43 2.15 5.21 14.53
CA CYS A 43 1.48 4.76 15.74
C CYS A 43 1.86 5.69 16.89
N VAL A 44 0.86 6.37 17.44
CA VAL A 44 1.04 7.35 18.52
C VAL A 44 1.39 6.60 19.80
N HIS A 45 2.67 6.61 20.15
CA HIS A 45 3.18 6.10 21.42
C HIS A 45 3.80 7.23 22.27
N ALA A 46 4.18 8.34 21.62
CA ALA A 46 4.80 9.48 22.26
C ALA A 46 4.35 10.82 21.63
N PRO A 47 4.53 11.95 22.34
CA PRO A 47 4.14 13.27 21.84
C PRO A 47 4.81 13.67 20.52
N TYR A 48 6.02 13.16 20.23
CA TYR A 48 6.70 13.43 18.96
C TYR A 48 6.00 12.77 17.75
N ASP A 49 5.25 11.67 17.94
CA ASP A 49 4.52 11.01 16.86
C ASP A 49 3.38 11.90 16.33
N HIS A 50 2.79 12.73 17.20
CA HIS A 50 1.79 13.71 16.79
C HIS A 50 2.39 14.76 15.86
N ALA A 51 3.59 15.25 16.17
CA ALA A 51 4.29 16.22 15.32
C ALA A 51 4.66 15.62 13.96
N HIS A 52 5.07 14.34 13.93
CA HIS A 52 5.32 13.64 12.67
C HIS A 52 4.05 13.41 11.85
N ASN A 53 2.94 13.04 12.49
CA ASN A 53 1.65 12.88 11.82
C ASN A 53 1.12 14.19 11.24
N ALA A 54 1.32 15.32 11.93
CA ALA A 54 0.91 16.64 11.45
C ALA A 54 1.65 17.09 10.17
N ARG A 55 2.81 16.48 9.85
CA ARG A 55 3.59 16.77 8.63
C ARG A 55 3.20 15.89 7.44
N ILE A 56 2.36 14.87 7.66
CA ILE A 56 1.85 14.01 6.60
C ILE A 56 0.68 14.75 5.96
N ASP A 57 0.69 14.85 4.64
CA ASP A 57 -0.41 15.44 3.89
C ASP A 57 -1.65 14.54 4.02
N ASP A 58 -2.69 15.05 4.69
CA ASP A 58 -3.89 14.27 5.00
C ASP A 58 -4.77 14.06 3.76
N ASP A 59 -4.62 14.84 2.69
CA ASP A 59 -5.35 14.66 1.42
C ASP A 59 -4.77 13.47 0.62
N LEU A 60 -3.43 13.45 0.46
CA LEU A 60 -2.70 12.32 -0.10
C LEU A 60 -2.89 11.04 0.74
N CYS A 61 -2.92 11.16 2.06
CA CYS A 61 -3.25 10.04 2.94
C CYS A 61 -4.76 9.70 2.89
N GLY A 62 -5.64 10.66 2.58
CA GLY A 62 -7.09 10.52 2.52
C GLY A 62 -7.58 9.65 1.36
N GLN A 63 -6.80 9.57 0.27
CA GLN A 63 -7.00 8.62 -0.84
C GLN A 63 -6.94 7.15 -0.40
N ARG A 64 -6.46 6.88 0.81
CA ARG A 64 -6.49 5.56 1.43
C ARG A 64 -7.91 5.01 1.53
N SER A 65 -8.89 5.82 1.91
CA SER A 65 -10.29 5.38 2.06
C SER A 65 -10.82 4.76 0.77
N MET A 66 -10.58 5.41 -0.37
CA MET A 66 -10.92 4.93 -1.70
C MET A 66 -10.20 3.62 -2.03
N THR A 67 -8.90 3.54 -1.73
CA THR A 67 -8.09 2.33 -1.95
C THR A 67 -8.58 1.15 -1.09
N GLU A 68 -8.96 1.40 0.17
CA GLU A 68 -9.52 0.40 1.08
C GLU A 68 -10.88 -0.11 0.61
N THR A 69 -11.74 0.77 0.09
CA THR A 69 -13.04 0.38 -0.50
C THR A 69 -12.84 -0.52 -1.73
N VAL A 70 -11.94 -0.15 -2.63
CA VAL A 70 -11.62 -0.96 -3.82
C VAL A 70 -11.06 -2.31 -3.41
N ASN A 71 -10.07 -2.34 -2.51
CA ASN A 71 -9.46 -3.58 -2.04
C ASN A 71 -10.48 -4.49 -1.34
N SER A 72 -11.38 -3.93 -0.54
CA SER A 72 -12.47 -4.69 0.09
C SER A 72 -13.44 -5.28 -0.94
N SER A 73 -13.74 -4.54 -2.00
CA SER A 73 -14.61 -5.00 -3.10
C SER A 73 -13.96 -6.13 -3.91
N VAL A 74 -12.66 -6.01 -4.19
CA VAL A 74 -11.87 -7.07 -4.84
C VAL A 74 -11.83 -8.32 -3.96
N LYS A 75 -11.54 -8.17 -2.66
CA LYS A 75 -11.51 -9.30 -1.71
C LYS A 75 -12.85 -10.01 -1.57
N ARG A 76 -13.97 -9.28 -1.57
CA ARG A 76 -15.31 -9.89 -1.58
C ARG A 76 -15.60 -10.67 -2.87
N SER A 77 -15.03 -10.24 -4.00
CA SER A 77 -15.27 -10.85 -5.31
C SER A 77 -14.40 -12.08 -5.57
N TYR A 78 -13.16 -12.10 -5.08
CA TYR A 78 -12.15 -13.10 -5.44
C TYR A 78 -11.51 -13.82 -4.24
N GLY A 79 -11.89 -13.45 -3.02
CA GLY A 79 -11.29 -13.96 -1.78
C GLY A 79 -10.15 -13.06 -1.26
N SER A 80 -9.79 -13.28 0.01
CA SER A 80 -8.74 -12.55 0.71
C SER A 80 -7.36 -13.21 0.63
N ALA A 81 -7.31 -14.48 0.25
CA ALA A 81 -6.08 -15.27 0.19
C ALA A 81 -5.54 -15.37 -1.24
N VAL A 82 -4.21 -15.37 -1.34
CA VAL A 82 -3.46 -15.54 -2.58
C VAL A 82 -3.02 -17.01 -2.66
N ARG A 83 -3.12 -17.64 -3.83
CA ARG A 83 -2.76 -19.06 -4.02
C ARG A 83 -1.28 -19.26 -4.29
N ALA A 84 -0.62 -18.27 -4.89
CA ALA A 84 0.81 -18.29 -5.11
C ALA A 84 1.59 -18.39 -3.79
N ARG A 85 2.68 -19.16 -3.83
CA ARG A 85 3.60 -19.37 -2.67
C ARG A 85 4.92 -18.62 -2.81
N GLU A 86 5.14 -17.98 -3.95
CA GLU A 86 6.34 -17.21 -4.26
C GLU A 86 5.96 -15.73 -4.35
N TRP A 87 6.70 -14.87 -3.65
CA TRP A 87 6.40 -13.44 -3.56
C TRP A 87 6.14 -12.76 -4.92
N TYR A 88 6.95 -13.11 -5.93
CA TYR A 88 6.82 -12.56 -7.27
C TYR A 88 5.47 -12.93 -7.91
N ARG A 89 5.03 -14.18 -7.71
CA ARG A 89 3.75 -14.68 -8.20
C ARG A 89 2.59 -14.13 -7.38
N GLU A 90 2.74 -13.99 -6.06
CA GLU A 90 1.75 -13.39 -5.18
C GLU A 90 1.43 -11.95 -5.60
N SER A 91 2.46 -11.15 -5.87
CA SER A 91 2.30 -9.77 -6.34
C SER A 91 1.55 -9.71 -7.68
N ARG A 92 1.84 -10.63 -8.60
CA ARG A 92 1.16 -10.70 -9.90
C ARG A 92 -0.28 -11.18 -9.80
N GLU A 93 -0.54 -12.11 -8.89
CA GLU A 93 -1.90 -12.61 -8.63
C GLU A 93 -2.81 -11.47 -8.15
N VAL A 94 -2.34 -10.64 -7.21
CA VAL A 94 -3.08 -9.47 -6.74
C VAL A 94 -3.33 -8.47 -7.88
N VAL A 95 -2.31 -8.17 -8.70
CA VAL A 95 -2.46 -7.27 -9.86
C VAL A 95 -3.48 -7.83 -10.86
N LEU A 96 -3.45 -9.14 -11.13
CA LEU A 96 -4.41 -9.81 -12.01
C LEU A 96 -5.83 -9.75 -11.45
N MET A 97 -6.02 -9.97 -10.14
CA MET A 97 -7.33 -9.85 -9.50
C MET A 97 -7.90 -8.43 -9.68
N CYS A 98 -7.09 -7.40 -9.47
CA CYS A 98 -7.48 -6.00 -9.70
C CYS A 98 -7.80 -5.72 -11.18
N LEU A 99 -6.98 -6.24 -12.11
CA LEU A 99 -7.21 -6.07 -13.54
C LEU A 99 -8.54 -6.69 -13.98
N VAL A 100 -8.79 -7.95 -13.59
CA VAL A 100 -10.03 -8.67 -13.92
C VAL A 100 -11.23 -8.01 -13.25
N TYR A 101 -11.08 -7.50 -12.01
CA TYR A 101 -12.12 -6.69 -11.35
C TYR A 101 -12.50 -5.47 -12.20
N ASN A 102 -11.51 -4.70 -12.66
CA ASN A 102 -11.75 -3.51 -13.47
C ASN A 102 -12.40 -3.85 -14.82
N ILE A 103 -11.93 -4.90 -15.51
CA ILE A 103 -12.54 -5.35 -16.78
C ILE A 103 -14.01 -5.73 -16.57
N LYS A 104 -14.32 -6.53 -15.52
CA LYS A 104 -15.71 -6.90 -15.23
C LYS A 104 -16.58 -5.71 -14.90
N ARG A 105 -16.04 -4.68 -14.25
CA ARG A 105 -16.77 -3.43 -13.95
C ARG A 105 -17.01 -2.60 -15.21
N LEU A 106 -16.11 -2.62 -16.18
CA LEU A 106 -16.27 -1.92 -17.47
C LEU A 106 -17.28 -2.62 -18.38
N VAL A 107 -17.35 -3.95 -18.33
CA VAL A 107 -18.25 -4.75 -19.19
C VAL A 107 -19.68 -4.83 -18.63
N LYS A 108 -19.86 -4.65 -17.33
CA LYS A 108 -21.20 -4.55 -16.73
C LYS A 108 -21.76 -3.13 -16.97
N PRO A 109 -22.92 -3.00 -17.65
CA PRO A 109 -23.59 -1.71 -17.84
C PRO A 109 -24.09 -1.13 -16.51
#